data_AF-A0AAU1B431-F1
#
_entry.id   AF-A0AAU1B431-F1
#
_cell.length_a   1.000
_cell.length_b   1.000
_cell.length_c   1.000
_cell.angle_alpha   90.00
_cell.angle_beta   90.00
_cell.angle_gamma   90.00
#
_symmetry.space_group_name_H-M   'P 1'
#
loop_
_entity.id
_entity.type
_entity.pdbx_description
1 polymer ?
#
loop_
_entity_poly.entity_id
_entity_poly.type
_entity_poly.pdbx_seq_one_letter_code
_entity_poly.pdbx_strand_id
1 'polypeptide(L)' 'MIHASLVCRGCSGTLYAVSTICAPAARLPTWEVDHDHTPTSCPLRPLLPLQGVAAHVYELPEATRVLSEPA' A
#
# COMPACT_ATOMS: atom_id res chain seq x y z
N MET A 1 -3.48 12.94 6.60
CA MET A 1 -3.86 11.73 5.84
C MET A 1 -3.42 11.94 4.40
N ILE A 2 -2.36 11.26 3.95
CA ILE A 2 -1.94 11.30 2.54
C ILE A 2 -2.73 10.22 1.82
N HIS A 3 -3.79 10.59 1.11
CA HIS A 3 -4.49 9.68 0.20
C HIS A 3 -3.77 9.73 -1.16
N ALA A 4 -2.64 9.02 -1.28
CA ALA A 4 -2.06 8.80 -2.59
C ALA A 4 -2.92 7.78 -3.34
N SER A 5 -3.36 8.11 -4.56
CA SER A 5 -4.07 7.19 -5.44
C SER A 5 -3.08 6.14 -5.93
N LEU A 6 -2.96 5.03 -5.21
CA LEU A 6 -2.11 3.91 -5.61
C LEU A 6 -2.88 2.98 -6.55
N VAL A 7 -2.18 2.41 -7.53
CA VAL A 7 -2.78 1.47 -8.48
C VAL A 7 -2.05 0.13 -8.40
N CYS A 8 -2.82 -0.94 -8.31
CA CYS A 8 -2.30 -2.31 -8.28
C CYS A 8 -1.74 -2.70 -9.65
N ARG A 9 -0.48 -3.10 -9.71
CA ARG A 9 0.18 -3.58 -10.93
C ARG A 9 -0.47 -4.85 -11.51
N GLY A 10 -1.07 -5.69 -10.66
CA GLY A 10 -1.64 -6.98 -11.06
C GLY A 10 -3.01 -6.89 -11.74
N CYS A 11 -3.83 -5.91 -11.36
CA CYS A 11 -5.20 -5.78 -11.88
C CYS A 11 -5.56 -4.36 -12.34
N SER A 12 -4.63 -3.41 -12.26
CA SER A 12 -4.86 -1.98 -12.48
C SER A 12 -5.97 -1.37 -11.59
N GLY A 13 -6.35 -2.07 -10.51
CA GLY A 13 -7.36 -1.61 -9.57
C GLY A 13 -6.81 -0.56 -8.60
N THR A 14 -7.70 0.30 -8.10
CA THR A 14 -7.34 1.31 -7.10
C THR A 14 -7.03 0.66 -5.75
N LEU A 15 -5.92 1.07 -5.16
CA LEU A 15 -5.50 0.73 -3.81
C LEU A 15 -5.67 1.96 -2.92
N TYR A 16 -6.11 1.75 -1.69
CA TYR A 16 -5.98 2.74 -0.63
C TYR A 16 -4.69 2.52 0.13
N ALA A 17 -4.14 3.59 0.70
CA ALA A 17 -3.03 3.52 1.64
C ALA A 17 -3.38 4.34 2.88
N VAL A 18 -3.22 3.73 4.05
CA VAL A 18 -3.38 4.39 5.35
C VAL A 18 -2.04 4.34 6.07
N SER A 19 -1.58 5.51 6.53
CA SER A 19 -0.42 5.64 7.39
C SER A 19 -0.85 6.03 8.80
N THR A 20 -0.50 5.21 9.79
CA THR A 20 -0.77 5.49 11.20
C THR A 20 0.54 5.79 11.94
N ILE A 21 0.57 6.90 12.68
CA ILE A 21 1.67 7.26 13.58
C ILE A 21 1.13 7.13 15.00
N CYS A 22 1.40 6.01 15.66
CA CYS A 22 0.84 5.70 16.98
C CYS A 22 1.47 6.53 18.13
N ALA A 23 2.61 7.20 17.91
CA ALA A 23 3.23 8.05 18.92
C ALA A 23 4.08 9.17 18.27
N PRO A 24 4.14 10.37 18.87
CA PRO A 24 5.04 11.43 18.39
C PRO A 24 6.53 11.06 18.45
N ALA A 25 6.90 10.02 19.22
CA ALA A 25 8.26 9.47 19.26
C ALA A 25 8.51 8.33 18.24
N ALA A 26 7.47 7.86 17.53
CA ALA A 26 7.65 6.87 16.47
C ALA A 26 8.35 7.54 15.29
N ARG A 27 9.54 7.04 14.93
CA ARG A 27 10.36 7.64 13.86
C ARG A 27 9.74 7.46 12.47
N LEU A 28 8.92 6.43 12.29
CA LEU A 28 8.35 6.06 11.00
C LEU A 28 6.88 5.68 11.15
N PRO A 29 6.01 6.04 10.18
CA PRO A 29 4.63 5.58 10.15
C PRO A 29 4.53 4.09 9.86
N THR A 30 3.48 3.47 10.37
CA THR A 30 3.04 2.15 9.95
C THR A 30 2.03 2.32 8.81
N TRP A 31 2.26 1.63 7.70
CA TRP A 31 1.39 1.64 6.55
C TRP A 31 0.56 0.37 6.46
N GLU A 32 -0.64 0.53 5.93
CA GLU A 32 -1.49 -0.54 5.41
C GLU A 32 -1.96 -0.14 4.02
N VAL A 33 -1.82 -1.04 3.05
CA VAL A 33 -2.25 -0.83 1.66
C VAL A 33 -3.09 -2.03 1.22
N ASP A 34 -4.29 -1.77 0.73
CA ASP A 34 -5.16 -2.80 0.16
C ASP A 34 -6.05 -2.22 -0.95
N HIS A 35 -6.79 -3.08 -1.64
CA HIS A 35 -7.77 -2.66 -2.63
C HIS A 35 -8.91 -1.89 -1.97
N ASP A 36 -9.22 -0.73 -2.54
CA ASP A 36 -10.41 0.04 -2.19
C ASP A 36 -11.69 -0.75 -2.46
N HIS A 37 -11.69 -1.51 -3.56
CA HIS A 37 -12.72 -2.48 -3.90
C HIS A 37 -12.04 -3.80 -4.27
N THR A 38 -12.33 -4.89 -3.55
CA THR A 38 -11.67 -6.18 -3.79
C THR A 38 -11.96 -6.72 -5.20
N PRO A 39 -10.99 -6.75 -6.12
CA PRO A 39 -11.19 -7.36 -7.43
C PRO A 39 -11.24 -8.88 -7.29
N THR A 40 -12.18 -9.51 -8.00
CA THR A 40 -12.37 -10.97 -7.94
C THR A 40 -11.19 -11.76 -8.50
N SER A 41 -10.37 -11.15 -9.38
CA SER A 41 -9.32 -11.83 -10.14
C SER A 41 -7.95 -11.13 -10.08
N CYS A 42 -7.61 -10.44 -8.98
CA CYS A 42 -6.26 -9.89 -8.86
C CYS A 42 -5.24 -10.99 -8.56
N PRO A 43 -4.22 -11.20 -9.42
CA PRO A 43 -3.20 -12.23 -9.20
C PRO A 43 -2.30 -11.93 -8.00
N LEU A 44 -2.21 -10.66 -7.59
CA LEU A 44 -1.40 -10.21 -6.45
C LEU A 44 -2.17 -10.15 -5.13
N ARG A 45 -3.44 -10.60 -5.13
CA ARG A 45 -4.28 -10.67 -3.93
C ARG A 45 -3.64 -11.41 -2.75
N PRO A 46 -2.84 -12.49 -2.92
CA PRO A 46 -2.17 -13.15 -1.81
C PRO A 46 -1.09 -12.30 -1.12
N LEU A 47 -0.61 -11.25 -1.77
CA LEU A 47 0.37 -10.32 -1.22
C LEU A 47 -0.30 -9.16 -0.47
N LEU A 48 -1.63 -9.09 -0.47
CA LEU A 48 -2.40 -8.01 0.14
C LEU A 48 -3.13 -8.50 1.40
N PRO A 49 -3.30 -7.63 2.41
CA PRO A 49 -2.83 -6.24 2.47
C PRO A 49 -1.31 -6.13 2.63
N LEU A 50 -0.69 -5.11 2.02
CA LEU A 50 0.70 -4.77 2.34
C LEU A 50 0.71 -4.03 3.67
N GLN A 51 1.51 -4.51 4.61
CA GLN A 51 1.66 -3.88 5.92
C GLN A 51 3.12 -3.76 6.30
N GLY A 52 3.50 -2.65 6.94
CA GLY A 52 4.86 -2.47 7.43
C GLY A 52 5.18 -1.07 7.91
N VAL A 53 6.36 -0.92 8.52
CA VAL A 53 6.86 0.36 9.01
C VAL A 53 7.83 0.93 7.98
N ALA A 54 7.54 2.12 7.45
CA ALA A 54 8.31 2.72 6.37
C ALA A 54 8.13 4.23 6.34
N ALA A 55 9.13 4.99 5.85
CA ALA A 55 8.95 6.42 5.63
C ALA A 55 8.00 6.66 4.45
N HIS A 56 8.11 5.82 3.42
CA HIS A 56 7.30 5.88 2.21
C HIS A 56 6.65 4.53 1.89
N VAL A 57 5.44 4.57 1.33
CA VAL A 57 4.67 3.37 0.97
C VAL A 57 5.40 2.43 0.00
N TYR A 58 6.28 2.98 -0.85
CA TYR A 58 7.09 2.20 -1.81
C TYR A 58 8.25 1.42 -1.16
N GLU A 59 8.57 1.69 0.11
CA GLU A 59 9.59 0.96 0.86
C GLU A 59 9.00 -0.27 1.57
N LEU A 60 7.68 -0.48 1.50
CA LEU A 60 7.07 -1.67 2.07
C LEU A 60 7.57 -2.93 1.37
N PRO A 61 7.68 -4.06 2.10
CA PRO A 61 7.90 -5.35 1.48
C PRO A 61 6.89 -5.58 0.36
N GLU A 62 7.33 -6.10 -0.79
CA GLU A 62 6.47 -6.40 -1.95
C GLU A 62 5.80 -5.19 -2.62
N ALA A 63 6.08 -3.94 -2.18
CA ALA A 63 5.53 -2.72 -2.77
C ALA A 63 5.85 -2.60 -4.26
N THR A 64 7.07 -2.94 -4.69
CA THR A 64 7.47 -2.91 -6.11
C THR A 64 6.80 -3.99 -6.95
N ARG A 65 6.25 -5.03 -6.33
CA ARG A 65 5.46 -6.05 -7.02
C ARG A 65 4.00 -5.64 -7.16
N VAL A 66 3.45 -5.02 -6.13
CA VAL A 66 2.02 -4.69 -6.03
C VAL A 66 1.70 -3.29 -6.52
N LEU A 67 2.51 -2.28 -6.21
CA LEU A 67 2.30 -0.90 -6.63
C LEU A 67 2.86 -0.69 -8.04
N SER A 68 2.09 0.03 -8.85
CA SER A 68 2.61 0.64 -10.06
C SER A 68 3.56 1.78 -9.71
N GLU A 69 4.59 1.97 -10.53
CA GLU A 69 5.51 3.09 -10.38
C GLU A 69 4.73 4.40 -10.52
N PRO A 70 5.02 5.42 -9.70
CA PRO A 70 4.44 6.73 -9.90
C PRO A 70 4.89 7.25 -11.28
N ALA A 71 3.91 7.67 -12.09
CA ALA A 71 4.15 8.25 -13.41
C ALA A 71 4.92 9.59 -13.33
#